data_AF-A0A926CL04-F1
#
_entry.id   AF-A0A926CL04-F1
#
_cell.length_a   1.000
_cell.length_b   1.000
_cell.length_c   1.000
_cell.angle_alpha   90.00
_cell.angle_beta   90.00
_cell.angle_gamma   90.00
#
_symmetry.space_group_name_H-M   'P 1'
#
loop_
_entity.id
_entity.type
_entity.pdbx_description
1 polymer ?
#
loop_
_entity_poly.entity_id
_entity_poly.type
_entity_poly.pdbx_seq_one_letter_code
_entity_poly.pdbx_strand_id
1 'polypeptide(L)' 'MLNIGEDIHPLSDFKRKTGQLMEQLKSTGRPVVLTLNGRPEVVVQNAIAYQVLLDRLQECEEEISSYVGAIKAD' A
#
# COMPACT_ATOMS: atom_id res chain seq x y z
N MET A 1 0.57 7.96 5.59
CA MET A 1 -0.57 7.74 4.65
C MET A 1 -0.05 7.91 3.24
N LEU A 2 -0.60 7.14 2.29
CA LEU A 2 -0.34 7.35 0.86
C LEU A 2 -0.69 8.80 0.50
N ASN A 3 0.23 9.54 -0.12
CA ASN A 3 -0.04 10.88 -0.62
C ASN A 3 -0.09 10.83 -2.13
N ILE A 4 -1.30 10.85 -2.69
CA ILE A 4 -1.52 10.78 -4.14
C ILE A 4 -0.87 11.98 -4.88
N GLY A 5 -0.59 13.10 -4.20
CA GLY A 5 0.14 14.20 -4.83
C GLY A 5 1.65 13.97 -4.96
N GLU A 6 2.24 13.18 -4.06
CA GLU A 6 3.69 12.95 -3.98
C GLU A 6 4.12 11.60 -4.57
N ASP A 7 3.26 10.58 -4.43
CA ASP A 7 3.58 9.21 -4.76
C ASP A 7 3.06 8.82 -6.16
N ILE A 8 2.58 9.77 -6.98
CA ILE A 8 1.97 9.52 -8.29
C ILE A 8 2.96 9.67 -9.45
N HIS A 9 2.99 8.66 -10.32
CA HIS A 9 3.88 8.63 -11.47
C HIS A 9 3.17 8.07 -12.71
N PRO A 10 3.42 8.60 -13.92
CA PRO A 10 3.00 7.94 -15.16
C PRO A 10 3.60 6.54 -15.29
N LEU A 11 2.85 5.59 -15.85
CA LEU A 11 3.36 4.24 -16.14
C LEU A 11 4.59 4.28 -17.06
N SER A 12 4.65 5.24 -17.99
CA SER A 12 5.80 5.46 -18.86
C SER A 12 7.05 5.91 -18.11
N ASP A 13 6.91 6.71 -17.05
CA ASP A 13 8.01 7.14 -16.19
C ASP A 13 8.53 5.98 -15.35
N PHE A 14 7.62 5.17 -14.83
CA PHE A 14 7.97 3.95 -14.09
C PHE A 14 8.85 3.02 -14.92
N LYS A 15 8.48 2.75 -16.18
CA LYS A 15 9.28 1.91 -17.10
C LYS A 15 10.70 2.45 -17.30
N ARG A 16 10.87 3.77 -17.49
CA ARG A 16 12.19 4.38 -17.71
C ARG A 16 13.05 4.44 -16.44
N LYS A 17 12.42 4.57 -15.27
CA LYS A 17 13.10 4.76 -13.98
C LYS A 17 12.98 3.55 -13.06
N THR A 18 12.74 2.36 -13.63
CA THR A 18 12.44 1.13 -12.87
C THR A 18 13.44 0.89 -11.75
N GLY A 19 14.75 0.99 -12.00
CA GLY A 19 15.78 0.75 -10.98
C GLY A 19 15.66 1.67 -9.76
N GLN A 20 15.59 2.98 -10.00
CA GLN A 20 15.48 4.00 -8.94
C GLN A 20 14.19 3.83 -8.12
N LEU A 21 13.06 3.58 -8.80
CA LEU A 21 11.77 3.40 -8.13
C LEU A 21 11.73 2.09 -7.33
N MET A 22 12.35 1.01 -7.85
CA MET A 22 12.48 -0.24 -7.09
C MET A 22 13.34 -0.06 -5.83
N GLU A 23 14.42 0.72 -5.92
CA GLU A 23 15.27 1.02 -4.77
C GLU A 23 14.53 1.85 -3.71
N GLN A 24 13.76 2.87 -4.12
CA GLN A 24 12.87 3.62 -3.24
C GLN A 24 11.84 2.71 -2.55
N LEU A 25 11.14 1.87 -3.31
CA LEU A 25 10.13 0.95 -2.80
C LEU A 25 10.72 0.00 -1.75
N LYS A 26 11.93 -0.52 -1.99
CA LYS A 26 12.62 -1.44 -1.07
C LYS A 26 13.15 -0.73 0.18
N SER A 27 13.74 0.45 0.03
CA SER A 27 14.38 1.17 1.14
C SER A 27 13.38 1.85 2.07
N THR A 28 12.29 2.39 1.52
CA THR A 28 11.32 3.17 2.28
C THR A 28 10.05 2.39 2.63
N GLY A 29 9.74 1.33 1.89
CA GLY A 29 8.44 0.66 1.97
C GLY A 29 7.25 1.51 1.50
N ARG A 30 7.49 2.76 1.06
CA ARG A 30 6.43 3.66 0.60
C ARG A 30 5.91 3.19 -0.76
N PRO A 31 4.59 2.96 -0.90
CA PRO A 31 3.99 2.58 -2.16
C PRO A 31 4.02 3.74 -3.18
N VAL A 32 3.87 3.40 -4.45
CA VAL A 32 3.80 4.32 -5.58
C VAL A 32 2.50 4.10 -6.35
N VAL A 33 1.83 5.17 -6.78
CA VAL A 33 0.63 5.14 -7.61
C VAL A 33 1.00 5.36 -9.08
N LEU A 34 0.62 4.44 -9.95
CA LEU A 34 0.83 4.53 -11.38
C LEU A 34 -0.41 5.06 -12.08
N THR A 35 -0.20 6.01 -12.98
CA THR A 35 -1.26 6.54 -13.84
C THR A 35 -1.18 6.05 -15.27
N LEU A 36 -2.35 5.88 -15.88
CA LEU A 36 -2.52 5.71 -17.31
C LEU A 36 -3.45 6.83 -17.81
N ASN A 37 -3.03 7.58 -18.82
CA ASN A 37 -3.79 8.73 -19.35
C ASN A 37 -4.19 9.74 -18.25
N GLY A 38 -3.30 9.98 -17.28
CA GLY A 38 -3.52 10.93 -16.18
C GLY A 38 -4.43 10.43 -15.06
N ARG A 39 -4.95 9.20 -15.13
CA ARG A 39 -5.80 8.62 -14.10
C ARG A 39 -5.03 7.61 -13.25
N PRO A 40 -5.16 7.63 -11.90
CA PRO A 40 -4.62 6.58 -11.03
C PRO A 40 -5.25 5.23 -11.35
N GLU A 41 -4.43 4.22 -11.66
CA GLU A 41 -4.93 2.88 -12.04
C GLU A 41 -4.38 1.77 -11.13
N VAL A 42 -3.10 1.87 -10.72
CA VAL A 42 -2.40 0.77 -10.02
C VAL A 42 -1.56 1.32 -8.89
N VAL A 43 -1.49 0.61 -7.76
CA VAL A 43 -0.50 0.85 -6.71
C VAL A 43 0.58 -0.22 -6.79
N VAL A 44 1.85 0.18 -6.78
CA VAL A 44 3.00 -0.70 -6.69
C VAL A 44 3.60 -0.57 -5.30
N GLN A 45 3.80 -1.70 -4.62
CA GLN A 45 4.40 -1.74 -3.29
C GLN A 45 5.44 -2.86 -3.21
N ASN A 46 6.44 -2.68 -2.36
CA ASN A 46 7.35 -3.77 -2.00
C ASN A 46 6.58 -4.89 -1.27
N ALA A 47 6.85 -6.14 -1.62
CA ALA A 47 6.14 -7.30 -1.08
C ALA A 47 6.24 -7.43 0.45
N ILE A 48 7.41 -7.15 1.05
CA ILE A 48 7.59 -7.23 2.51
C ILE A 48 6.77 -6.14 3.19
N ALA A 49 6.81 -4.92 2.67
CA ALA A 49 6.01 -3.81 3.20
C ALA A 49 4.50 -4.07 3.07
N TYR A 50 4.08 -4.75 2.00
CA TYR A 50 2.69 -5.16 1.83
C TYR A 50 2.29 -6.27 2.82
N GLN A 51 3.18 -7.25 3.07
CA GLN A 51 2.91 -8.28 4.08
C GLN A 51 2.72 -7.66 5.47
N VAL A 52 3.60 -6.74 5.87
CA VAL A 52 3.47 -6.01 7.16
C VAL A 52 2.15 -5.24 7.24
N LEU A 53 1.65 -4.69 6.13
CA LEU A 53 0.35 -4.03 6.08
C LEU A 53 -0.79 -5.04 6.32
N LEU A 54 -0.73 -6.22 5.70
CA LEU A 54 -1.72 -7.28 5.87
C LEU A 54 -1.73 -7.83 7.29
N ASP A 55 -0.56 -8.07 7.88
CA ASP A 55 -0.43 -8.58 9.25
C ASP A 55 -1.09 -7.62 10.25
N ARG A 56 -0.83 -6.32 10.11
CA ARG A 56 -1.45 -5.29 10.96
C ARG A 56 -2.96 -5.17 10.76
N LEU A 57 -3.44 -5.35 9.52
CA LEU A 57 -4.87 -5.34 9.24
C LEU A 57 -5.54 -6.53 9.93
N GLN A 58 -4.94 -7.71 9.82
CA GLN A 58 -5.44 -8.92 10.46
C GLN A 58 -5.50 -8.76 12.00
N GLU A 59 -4.43 -8.24 12.62
CA GLU A 59 -4.41 -7.97 14.07
C GLU A 59 -5.56 -7.04 14.49
N CYS A 60 -5.80 -5.96 13.73
CA CYS A 60 -6.93 -5.05 14.00
C CYS A 60 -8.30 -5.73 13.80
N GLU A 61 -8.46 -6.56 12.77
CA GLU A 61 -9.71 -7.26 12.50
C GLU A 61 -10.03 -8.29 13.59
N GLU A 62 -9.02 -9.02 14.08
CA GLU A 62 -9.13 -9.95 15.19
C GLU A 62 -9.54 -9.23 16.49
N GLU A 63 -8.91 -8.08 16.78
CA GLU A 63 -9.24 -7.24 17.92
C GLU A 63 -10.72 -6.77 17.86
N ILE A 64 -11.16 -6.23 16.72
CA ILE A 64 -12.55 -5.77 16.52
C ILE A 64 -13.54 -6.93 16.70
N SER A 65 -13.23 -8.10 16.13
CA SER A 65 -14.07 -9.29 16.24
C SER A 65 -14.27 -9.72 17.69
N SER A 66 -13.22 -9.64 18.51
CA SER A 66 -13.29 -9.97 19.95
C SER A 66 -14.26 -9.04 20.70
N TYR A 67 -14.27 -7.74 20.38
CA TYR A 67 -15.18 -6.77 21.00
C TYR A 67 -16.64 -6.97 20.56
N VAL A 68 -16.89 -7.25 19.28
CA VAL A 68 -18.25 -7.50 18.76
C VAL A 68 -18.81 -8.81 19.30
N GLY A 69 -17.98 -9.83 19.48
CA GLY A 69 -18.36 -11.10 20.11
C GLY A 69 -18.82 -10.92 21.56
N ALA A 70 -18.13 -10.08 22.32
CA ALA A 70 -18.49 -9.76 23.71
C ALA A 70 -19.85 -9.04 23.81
N ILE A 71 -20.14 -8.10 22.91
CA ILE A 71 -21.41 -7.33 22.92
C ILE A 71 -22.64 -8.19 22.54
N LYS A 72 -22.45 -9.27 21.76
CA LYS A 72 -23.53 -10.17 21.35
C LYS A 72 -23.85 -11.27 22.39
N ALA A 73 -23.01 -11.42 23.41
CA ALA A 73 -23.14 -12.45 24.43
C ALA A 73 -23.94 -11.99 25.67
N ASP A 74 -24.24 -10.69 25.76
CA ASP A 74 -25.12 -10.05 26.76
C ASP A 74 -26.52 -9.78 26.18
#